data_AF-A0A7M2QWT4-F1
#
_entry.id   AF-A0A7M2QWT4-F1
#
_cell.length_a   1.000
_cell.length_b   1.000
_cell.length_c   1.000
_cell.angle_alpha   90.00
_cell.angle_beta   90.00
_cell.angle_gamma   90.00
#
_symmetry.space_group_name_H-M   'P 1'
#
loop_
_entity.id
_entity.type
_entity.pdbx_description
1 polymer ?
#
loop_
_entity_poly.entity_id
_entity_poly.type
_entity_poly.pdbx_seq_one_letter_code
_entity_poly.pdbx_strand_id
1 'polypeptide(L)'
;MKHSVFKDLSPAYIDKLTSEETNEQIEKHMDQCEECRNYLNKMKGDLFSENENERRKDNRNIDYFKKVRSKNRKKILVIVSSLLAMFLVLITAYYFVFVNMWQASSSNIETNIQSQGTMATLLFKAKKDNHYIILTDAKTDEGYTDTIFVYEKRNDFSTPAKLLKDGSGISFTFADENTLLLYNGKKKKLTDEDKVTIQYKDKTDVIPIKDLYDKDNDAN
;
A
#
# COMPACT_ATOMS: atom_id res chain seq x y z
N MET A 1 48.93 -61.70 28.81
CA MET A 1 47.46 -61.74 28.94
C MET A 1 46.91 -62.98 28.25
N LYS A 2 45.82 -63.59 28.74
CA LYS A 2 45.14 -64.71 28.04
C LYS A 2 44.19 -64.15 26.97
N HIS A 3 44.06 -64.85 25.84
CA HIS A 3 43.17 -64.42 24.73
C HIS A 3 41.70 -64.24 25.15
N SER A 4 41.21 -65.05 26.10
CA SER A 4 39.83 -64.91 26.62
C SER A 4 39.65 -63.57 27.34
N VAL A 5 40.58 -63.23 28.23
CA VAL A 5 40.56 -61.96 28.97
C VAL A 5 40.71 -60.78 28.01
N PHE A 6 41.49 -60.91 26.93
CA PHE A 6 41.60 -59.87 25.92
C PHE A 6 40.27 -59.63 25.21
N LYS A 7 39.59 -60.70 24.79
CA LYS A 7 38.29 -60.61 24.12
C LYS A 7 37.20 -60.02 25.03
N ASP A 8 37.23 -60.35 26.33
CA ASP A 8 36.31 -59.79 27.33
C ASP A 8 36.52 -58.29 27.56
N LEU A 9 37.78 -57.83 27.54
CA LEU A 9 38.14 -56.42 27.76
C LEU A 9 38.15 -55.58 26.47
N SER A 10 38.10 -56.21 25.29
CA SER A 10 38.14 -55.53 23.99
C SER A 10 37.02 -54.48 23.80
N PRO A 11 35.74 -54.74 24.15
CA PRO A 11 34.68 -53.73 24.02
C PRO A 11 34.94 -52.51 24.91
N ALA A 12 35.28 -52.75 26.19
CA ALA A 12 35.56 -51.69 27.15
C ALA A 12 36.80 -50.86 26.76
N TYR A 13 37.80 -51.49 26.14
CA TYR A 13 38.97 -50.80 25.59
C TYR A 13 38.63 -49.91 24.38
N ILE A 14 37.77 -50.38 23.47
CA ILE A 14 37.30 -49.59 22.32
C ILE A 14 36.53 -48.35 22.79
N ASP A 15 35.71 -48.50 23.83
CA ASP A 15 34.94 -47.41 24.43
C ASP A 15 35.77 -46.53 25.38
N LYS A 16 37.08 -46.81 25.55
CA LYS A 16 38.02 -46.11 26.45
C LYS A 16 37.58 -46.08 27.92
N LEU A 17 36.98 -47.18 28.38
CA LEU A 17 36.50 -47.35 29.76
C LEU A 17 37.43 -48.21 30.63
N THR A 18 38.58 -48.62 30.10
CA THR A 18 39.59 -49.41 30.80
C THR A 18 40.64 -48.54 31.49
N SER A 19 41.22 -49.04 32.58
CA SER A 19 42.32 -48.34 33.29
C SER A 19 43.60 -48.30 32.45
N GLU A 20 44.48 -47.35 32.75
CA GLU A 20 45.77 -47.19 32.05
C GLU A 20 46.65 -48.45 32.12
N GLU A 21 46.69 -49.10 33.29
CA GLU A 21 47.39 -50.38 33.47
C GLU A 21 46.81 -51.50 32.58
N THR A 22 45.48 -51.50 32.41
CA THR A 22 44.80 -52.47 31.54
C THR A 22 45.08 -52.17 30.06
N ASN A 23 45.16 -50.90 29.67
CA ASN A 23 45.49 -50.48 28.31
C ASN A 23 46.89 -50.94 27.93
N GLU A 24 47.88 -50.76 28.81
CA GLU A 24 49.25 -51.18 28.57
C GLU A 24 49.36 -52.70 28.37
N GLN A 25 48.59 -53.49 29.14
CA GLN A 25 48.55 -54.94 28.98
C GLN A 25 47.88 -55.39 27.68
N ILE A 26 46.83 -54.69 27.24
CA ILE A 26 46.14 -54.94 25.97
C ILE A 26 47.07 -54.62 24.79
N GLU A 27 47.76 -53.48 24.83
CA GLU A 27 48.69 -53.05 23.78
C GLU A 27 49.87 -54.02 23.64
N LYS A 28 50.52 -54.39 24.75
CA LYS A 28 51.59 -55.40 24.75
C LYS A 28 51.12 -56.75 24.20
N HIS A 29 49.86 -57.14 24.45
CA HIS A 29 49.30 -58.37 23.91
C HIS A 29 49.01 -58.28 22.41
N MET A 30 48.59 -57.12 21.91
CA MET A 30 48.37 -56.88 20.48
C MET A 30 49.66 -56.91 19.67
N ASP A 31 50.78 -56.49 20.25
CA ASP A 31 52.10 -56.56 19.61
C ASP A 31 52.57 -58.00 19.42
N GLN A 32 52.18 -58.89 20.33
CA GLN A 32 52.61 -60.29 20.34
C GLN A 32 51.60 -61.27 19.74
N CYS A 33 50.35 -60.84 19.50
CA CYS A 33 49.29 -61.72 18.98
C CYS A 33 48.51 -61.07 17.83
N GLU A 34 48.66 -61.64 16.63
CA GLU A 34 47.97 -61.20 15.43
C GLU A 34 46.47 -61.51 15.43
N GLU A 35 46.04 -62.63 16.03
CA GLU A 35 44.62 -63.02 16.11
C GLU A 35 43.81 -61.98 16.89
N CYS A 36 44.31 -61.58 18.07
CA CYS A 36 43.67 -60.59 18.93
C CYS A 36 43.64 -59.19 18.28
N ARG A 37 44.69 -58.82 17.55
CA ARG A 37 44.73 -57.57 16.78
C ARG A 37 43.67 -57.54 15.68
N ASN A 38 43.53 -58.64 14.92
CA ASN A 38 42.53 -58.74 13.85
C ASN A 38 41.10 -58.75 14.40
N TYR A 39 40.87 -59.42 15.53
CA TYR A 39 39.58 -59.38 16.24
C TYR A 39 39.16 -57.96 16.62
N LEU A 40 40.08 -57.20 17.23
CA LEU A 40 39.80 -55.83 17.66
C LEU A 40 39.56 -54.87 16.48
N ASN A 41 40.32 -55.05 15.38
CA ASN A 41 40.14 -54.26 14.16
C ASN A 41 38.79 -54.53 13.48
N LYS A 42 38.35 -55.78 13.46
CA LYS A 42 37.03 -56.14 12.91
C LYS A 42 35.90 -55.49 13.71
N MET A 43 35.99 -55.54 15.04
CA MET A 43 35.01 -54.91 15.93
C MET A 43 34.95 -53.39 15.76
N LYS A 44 36.11 -52.73 15.59
CA LYS A 44 36.16 -51.29 15.24
C LYS A 44 35.49 -51.02 13.89
N GLY A 45 35.76 -51.83 12.87
CA GLY A 45 35.21 -51.66 11.53
C GLY A 45 33.67 -51.73 11.47
N ASP A 46 33.06 -52.66 12.20
CA ASP A 46 31.61 -52.81 12.25
C ASP A 46 30.92 -51.58 12.88
N LEU A 47 31.51 -51.01 13.95
CA LEU A 47 31.01 -49.79 14.61
C LEU A 47 31.06 -48.52 13.74
N PHE A 48 32.09 -48.39 12.88
CA PHE A 48 32.19 -47.27 11.94
C PHE A 48 31.14 -47.36 10.83
N SER A 49 30.88 -48.57 10.32
CA SER A 49 29.86 -48.82 9.28
C SER A 49 28.45 -48.51 9.78
N GLU A 50 28.13 -48.91 11.01
CA GLU A 50 26.82 -48.66 11.61
C GLU A 50 26.59 -47.15 11.85
N ASN A 51 27.59 -46.46 12.41
CA ASN A 51 27.56 -45.00 12.60
C ASN A 51 27.39 -44.22 11.29
N GLU A 52 28.07 -44.63 10.21
CA GLU A 52 27.89 -43.99 8.90
C GLU A 52 26.48 -44.18 8.35
N ASN A 53 25.91 -45.37 8.50
CA ASN A 53 24.56 -45.67 8.02
C ASN A 53 23.49 -44.89 8.81
N GLU A 54 23.66 -44.74 10.13
CA GLU A 54 22.79 -43.91 10.96
C GLU A 54 22.90 -42.43 10.60
N ARG A 55 24.11 -41.88 10.46
CA ARG A 55 24.32 -40.50 10.01
C ARG A 55 23.70 -40.24 8.63
N ARG A 56 23.81 -41.18 7.69
CA ARG A 56 23.18 -41.08 6.36
C ARG A 56 21.65 -41.15 6.41
N LYS A 57 21.06 -41.88 7.36
CA LYS A 57 19.59 -41.89 7.56
C LYS A 57 19.11 -40.59 8.19
N ASP A 58 19.81 -40.09 9.20
CA ASP A 58 19.46 -38.84 9.87
C ASP A 58 19.56 -37.64 8.93
N ASN A 59 20.65 -37.55 8.16
CA ASN A 59 20.83 -36.46 7.19
C ASN A 59 19.74 -36.48 6.08
N ARG A 60 19.29 -37.67 5.64
CA ARG A 60 18.17 -37.81 4.68
C ARG A 60 16.83 -37.36 5.28
N ASN A 61 16.57 -37.68 6.55
CA ASN A 61 15.37 -37.23 7.24
C ASN A 61 15.35 -35.70 7.40
N ILE A 62 16.47 -35.11 7.83
CA ILE A 62 16.64 -33.65 7.96
C ILE A 62 16.38 -32.97 6.60
N ASP A 63 16.91 -33.53 5.51
CA ASP A 63 16.73 -32.96 4.18
C ASP A 63 15.29 -33.09 3.67
N TYR A 64 14.59 -34.18 4.03
CA TYR A 64 13.16 -34.34 3.75
C TYR A 64 12.31 -33.28 4.47
N PHE A 65 12.58 -33.03 5.76
CA PHE A 65 11.90 -31.98 6.52
C PHE A 65 12.17 -30.57 5.96
N LYS A 66 13.41 -30.30 5.50
CA LYS A 66 13.74 -29.05 4.79
C LYS A 66 12.99 -28.92 3.45
N LYS A 67 12.87 -30.00 2.69
CA LYS A 67 12.19 -30.02 1.38
C LYS A 67 10.68 -29.80 1.50
N VAL A 68 10.03 -30.37 2.51
CA VAL A 68 8.60 -30.15 2.77
C VAL A 68 8.35 -28.73 3.26
N ARG A 69 9.18 -28.21 4.19
CA ARG A 69 9.07 -26.82 4.65
C ARG A 69 9.29 -25.81 3.52
N SER A 70 10.23 -26.04 2.60
CA SER A 70 10.48 -25.10 1.49
C SER A 70 9.35 -25.11 0.45
N LYS A 71 8.77 -26.28 0.14
CA LYS A 71 7.59 -26.38 -0.74
C LYS A 71 6.37 -25.67 -0.14
N ASN A 72 6.13 -25.83 1.16
CA ASN A 72 5.01 -25.17 1.83
C ASN A 72 5.24 -23.66 1.95
N ARG A 73 6.47 -23.19 2.23
CA ARG A 73 6.80 -21.75 2.20
C ARG A 73 6.59 -21.13 0.82
N LYS A 74 6.96 -21.82 -0.27
CA LYS A 74 6.71 -21.32 -1.63
C LYS A 74 5.21 -21.18 -1.93
N LYS A 75 4.39 -22.16 -1.52
CA LYS A 75 2.92 -22.07 -1.67
C LYS A 75 2.33 -20.92 -0.85
N ILE A 76 2.76 -20.75 0.40
CA ILE A 76 2.31 -19.63 1.25
C ILE A 76 2.74 -18.29 0.64
N LEU A 77 3.97 -18.16 0.15
CA LEU A 77 4.45 -16.95 -0.52
C LEU A 77 3.64 -16.63 -1.78
N VAL A 78 3.25 -17.64 -2.57
CA VAL A 78 2.38 -17.44 -3.74
C VAL A 78 0.99 -16.95 -3.32
N ILE A 79 0.39 -17.55 -2.29
CA ILE A 79 -0.94 -17.13 -1.80
C ILE A 79 -0.88 -15.70 -1.23
N VAL A 80 0.10 -15.41 -0.38
CA VAL A 80 0.27 -14.09 0.24
C VAL A 80 0.55 -13.03 -0.82
N SER A 81 1.44 -13.30 -1.79
CA SER A 81 1.71 -12.36 -2.89
C SER A 81 0.50 -12.14 -3.79
N SER A 82 -0.29 -13.19 -4.07
CA SER A 82 -1.53 -13.07 -4.83
C SER A 82 -2.57 -12.22 -4.11
N LEU A 83 -2.74 -12.41 -2.79
CA LEU A 83 -3.65 -11.60 -1.99
C LEU A 83 -3.18 -10.14 -1.94
N LEU A 84 -1.88 -9.92 -1.72
CA LEU A 84 -1.29 -8.58 -1.69
C LEU A 84 -1.49 -7.85 -3.03
N ALA A 85 -1.28 -8.54 -4.16
CA ALA A 85 -1.52 -8.00 -5.49
C ALA A 85 -3.00 -7.64 -5.70
N MET A 86 -3.93 -8.50 -5.26
CA MET A 86 -5.36 -8.23 -5.34
C MET A 86 -5.75 -6.98 -4.53
N PHE A 87 -5.22 -6.83 -3.31
CA PHE A 87 -5.47 -5.64 -2.49
C PHE A 87 -4.90 -4.38 -3.15
N LEU A 88 -3.70 -4.44 -3.74
CA LEU A 88 -3.12 -3.31 -4.46
C LEU A 88 -3.98 -2.90 -5.67
N VAL A 89 -4.53 -3.86 -6.42
CA VAL A 89 -5.45 -3.58 -7.53
C VAL A 89 -6.75 -2.93 -7.03
N LEU A 90 -7.32 -3.41 -5.92
CA LEU A 90 -8.53 -2.82 -5.34
C LEU A 90 -8.29 -1.39 -4.84
N ILE A 91 -7.16 -1.15 -4.17
CA ILE A 91 -6.79 0.19 -3.68
C ILE A 91 -6.58 1.13 -4.86
N THR A 92 -5.81 0.73 -5.88
CA THR A 92 -5.57 1.57 -7.06
C THR A 92 -6.87 1.88 -7.82
N ALA A 93 -7.75 0.89 -8.00
CA ALA A 93 -9.07 1.11 -8.59
C ALA A 93 -9.93 2.07 -7.75
N TYR A 94 -9.92 1.92 -6.42
CA TYR A 94 -10.64 2.82 -5.52
C TYR A 94 -10.12 4.25 -5.63
N TYR A 95 -8.80 4.46 -5.57
CA TYR A 95 -8.19 5.78 -5.75
C TYR A 95 -8.55 6.38 -7.11
N PHE A 96 -8.48 5.58 -8.18
CA PHE A 96 -8.81 6.05 -9.51
C PHE A 96 -10.27 6.49 -9.67
N VAL A 97 -11.22 5.80 -9.03
CA VAL A 97 -12.65 6.08 -9.17
C VAL A 97 -13.14 7.18 -8.21
N PHE A 98 -12.62 7.23 -6.98
CA PHE A 98 -13.16 8.08 -5.91
C PHE A 98 -12.25 9.24 -5.50
N VAL A 99 -10.96 9.18 -5.78
CA VAL A 99 -10.01 10.24 -5.38
C VAL A 99 -9.65 11.14 -6.55
N ASN A 100 -9.52 10.60 -7.76
CA ASN A 100 -9.25 11.44 -8.93
C ASN A 100 -10.46 12.35 -9.22
N MET A 101 -10.27 13.64 -8.96
CA MET A 101 -11.18 14.69 -9.41
C MET A 101 -11.08 14.78 -10.93
N TRP A 102 -12.17 14.46 -11.64
CA TRP A 102 -12.21 14.68 -13.08
C TRP A 102 -12.74 16.08 -13.35
N GLN A 103 -12.06 16.83 -14.21
CA GLN A 103 -12.62 18.07 -14.72
C GLN A 103 -13.93 17.78 -15.45
N ALA A 104 -14.98 18.51 -15.07
CA ALA A 104 -16.32 18.22 -15.52
C ALA A 104 -16.52 18.63 -16.99
N SER A 105 -17.33 17.89 -17.74
CA SER A 105 -17.79 18.34 -19.07
C SER A 105 -18.92 19.36 -18.89
N SER A 106 -18.89 20.44 -19.67
CA SER A 106 -19.92 21.48 -19.65
C SER A 106 -21.33 20.91 -19.88
N SER A 107 -21.45 19.84 -20.69
CA SER A 107 -22.73 19.18 -20.98
C SER A 107 -23.40 18.51 -19.76
N ASN A 108 -22.62 18.08 -18.77
CA ASN A 108 -23.11 17.40 -17.56
C ASN A 108 -23.50 18.36 -16.43
N ILE A 109 -23.31 19.66 -16.65
CA ILE A 109 -23.48 20.68 -15.62
C ILE A 109 -24.65 21.58 -15.97
N GLU A 110 -25.40 21.93 -14.94
CA GLU A 110 -26.36 23.01 -14.97
C GLU A 110 -25.79 24.18 -14.18
N THR A 111 -25.68 25.33 -14.85
CA THR A 111 -25.20 26.57 -14.25
C THR A 111 -26.37 27.54 -14.17
N ASN A 112 -26.66 28.02 -12.97
CA ASN A 112 -27.71 29.00 -12.70
C ASN A 112 -27.11 30.19 -11.96
N ILE A 113 -27.54 31.40 -12.31
CA ILE A 113 -27.20 32.62 -11.59
C ILE A 113 -28.34 32.89 -10.62
N GLN A 114 -28.03 32.97 -9.32
CA GLN A 114 -28.99 33.37 -8.30
C GLN A 114 -28.54 34.70 -7.71
N SER A 115 -29.39 35.71 -7.84
CA SER A 115 -29.17 37.02 -7.25
C SER A 115 -30.00 37.16 -5.99
N GLN A 116 -29.37 37.54 -4.89
CA GLN A 116 -30.02 37.78 -3.61
C GLN A 116 -29.49 39.08 -3.02
N GLY A 117 -30.29 40.15 -3.12
CA GLY A 117 -29.87 41.49 -2.73
C GLY A 117 -28.63 41.92 -3.52
N THR A 118 -27.54 42.22 -2.81
CA THR A 118 -26.28 42.64 -3.41
C THR A 118 -25.35 41.48 -3.82
N MET A 119 -25.75 40.23 -3.61
CA MET A 119 -24.92 39.06 -3.90
C MET A 119 -25.42 38.30 -5.13
N ALA A 120 -24.55 38.13 -6.13
CA ALA A 120 -24.80 37.24 -7.25
C ALA A 120 -24.02 35.94 -7.06
N THR A 121 -24.70 34.80 -7.05
CA THR A 121 -24.11 33.48 -6.86
C THR A 121 -24.22 32.66 -8.13
N LEU A 122 -23.07 32.27 -8.68
CA LEU A 122 -22.99 31.27 -9.75
C LEU A 122 -23.10 29.88 -9.12
N LEU A 123 -24.25 29.23 -9.26
CA LEU A 123 -24.50 27.88 -8.77
C LEU A 123 -24.27 26.84 -9.87
N PHE A 124 -23.45 25.84 -9.57
CA PHE A 124 -23.13 24.73 -10.45
C PHE A 124 -23.65 23.43 -9.85
N LYS A 125 -24.53 22.76 -10.58
CA LYS A 125 -25.12 21.48 -10.18
C LYS A 125 -24.85 20.41 -11.23
N ALA A 126 -24.57 19.20 -10.78
CA ALA A 126 -24.46 18.06 -11.68
C ALA A 126 -25.85 17.64 -12.14
N LYS A 127 -26.03 17.38 -13.44
CA LYS A 127 -27.30 16.84 -13.98
C LYS A 127 -27.57 15.41 -13.51
N LYS A 128 -26.54 14.70 -13.04
CA LYS A 128 -26.63 13.33 -12.52
C LYS A 128 -26.68 13.37 -11.00
N ASP A 129 -27.76 12.89 -10.40
CA ASP A 129 -27.96 12.87 -8.94
C ASP A 129 -26.89 12.12 -8.13
N ASN A 130 -26.13 11.23 -8.78
CA ASN A 130 -25.06 10.49 -8.15
C ASN A 130 -23.67 11.13 -8.31
N HIS A 131 -23.61 12.39 -8.76
CA HIS A 131 -22.39 13.18 -8.84
C HIS A 131 -22.63 14.52 -8.16
N TYR A 132 -21.56 15.11 -7.63
CA TYR A 132 -21.55 16.45 -7.08
C TYR A 132 -20.41 17.25 -7.69
N ILE A 133 -20.57 18.57 -7.65
CA ILE A 133 -19.62 19.51 -8.24
C ILE A 133 -18.68 20.02 -7.16
N ILE A 134 -17.39 20.05 -7.47
CA ILE A 134 -16.36 20.70 -6.67
C ILE A 134 -15.81 21.86 -7.49
N LEU A 135 -15.74 23.03 -6.88
CA LEU A 135 -15.19 24.22 -7.50
C LEU A 135 -13.82 24.51 -6.90
N THR A 136 -12.91 25.01 -7.72
CA THR A 136 -11.67 25.61 -7.27
C THR A 136 -11.52 26.92 -8.00
N ASP A 137 -11.20 27.99 -7.28
CA ASP A 137 -11.05 29.32 -7.87
C ASP A 137 -9.61 29.81 -7.82
N ALA A 138 -9.22 30.52 -8.89
CA ALA A 138 -8.04 31.36 -8.91
C ALA A 138 -8.48 32.81 -8.79
N LYS A 139 -7.91 33.49 -7.79
CA LYS A 139 -8.15 34.91 -7.53
C LYS A 139 -7.09 35.76 -8.21
N THR A 140 -7.49 36.94 -8.66
CA THR A 140 -6.58 37.98 -9.13
C THR A 140 -5.78 38.56 -7.98
N ASP A 141 -4.69 39.27 -8.29
CA ASP A 141 -3.93 40.05 -7.31
C ASP A 141 -4.80 41.11 -6.60
N GLU A 142 -5.88 41.53 -7.25
CA GLU A 142 -6.86 42.47 -6.71
C GLU A 142 -7.88 41.80 -5.76
N GLY A 143 -7.93 40.46 -5.72
CA GLY A 143 -8.63 39.69 -4.69
C GLY A 143 -10.03 39.19 -5.06
N TYR A 144 -10.44 39.29 -6.33
CA TYR A 144 -11.67 38.67 -6.84
C TYR A 144 -11.37 37.41 -7.64
N THR A 145 -12.35 36.51 -7.75
CA THR A 145 -12.23 35.27 -8.53
C THR A 145 -12.32 35.55 -10.03
N ASP A 146 -11.23 35.31 -10.77
CA ASP A 146 -11.19 35.43 -12.24
C ASP A 146 -11.35 34.09 -12.93
N THR A 147 -10.82 32.99 -12.37
CA THR A 147 -10.99 31.67 -12.99
C THR A 147 -11.64 30.67 -12.03
N ILE A 148 -12.66 29.96 -12.50
CA ILE A 148 -13.36 28.88 -11.81
C ILE A 148 -13.08 27.57 -12.54
N PHE A 149 -12.44 26.63 -11.88
CA PHE A 149 -12.27 25.27 -12.36
C PHE A 149 -13.39 24.38 -11.84
N VAL A 150 -14.10 23.71 -12.74
CA VAL A 150 -15.25 22.89 -12.39
C VAL A 150 -14.89 21.42 -12.47
N TYR A 151 -14.97 20.74 -11.33
CA TYR A 151 -14.70 19.30 -11.20
C TYR A 151 -15.98 18.54 -10.86
N GLU A 152 -16.13 17.37 -11.46
CA GLU A 152 -17.23 16.45 -11.20
C GLU A 152 -16.67 15.25 -10.42
N LYS A 153 -17.34 14.90 -9.33
CA LYS A 153 -16.98 13.72 -8.54
C LYS A 153 -18.23 12.88 -8.26
N ARG A 154 -18.09 11.55 -8.33
CA ARG A 154 -19.15 10.61 -7.96
C ARG A 154 -19.42 10.69 -6.47
N ASN A 155 -20.70 10.56 -6.09
CA ASN A 155 -21.06 10.43 -4.69
C ASN A 155 -20.31 9.26 -4.07
N ASP A 156 -19.66 9.55 -2.96
CA ASP A 156 -19.06 8.60 -2.07
C ASP A 156 -19.75 8.71 -0.69
N PHE A 157 -19.26 7.96 0.28
CA PHE A 157 -19.80 8.01 1.65
C PHE A 157 -19.26 9.21 2.46
N SER A 158 -18.59 10.17 1.82
CA SER A 158 -17.96 11.29 2.52
C SER A 158 -18.94 12.42 2.83
N THR A 159 -18.58 13.27 3.81
CA THR A 159 -19.37 14.45 4.19
C THR A 159 -19.57 15.43 3.02
N PRO A 160 -18.54 15.75 2.21
CA PRO A 160 -18.71 16.58 1.02
C PRO A 160 -19.81 16.12 0.06
N ALA A 161 -19.93 14.81 -0.20
CA ALA A 161 -20.96 14.28 -1.10
C ALA A 161 -22.39 14.55 -0.60
N LYS A 162 -22.58 14.65 0.74
CA LYS A 162 -23.88 15.02 1.33
C LYS A 162 -24.14 16.52 1.23
N LEU A 163 -23.13 17.34 1.49
CA LEU A 163 -23.26 18.80 1.54
C LEU A 163 -23.39 19.44 0.14
N LEU A 164 -22.73 18.87 -0.86
CA LEU A 164 -22.64 19.44 -2.21
C LEU A 164 -23.63 18.81 -3.20
N LYS A 165 -24.56 17.99 -2.72
CA LYS A 165 -25.56 17.30 -3.55
C LYS A 165 -26.44 18.29 -4.32
N ASP A 166 -26.75 19.42 -3.71
CA ASP A 166 -27.60 20.47 -4.31
C ASP A 166 -26.81 21.45 -5.18
N GLY A 167 -25.49 21.26 -5.29
CA GLY A 167 -24.59 22.08 -6.09
C GLY A 167 -23.54 22.80 -5.25
N SER A 168 -22.58 23.39 -5.95
CA SER A 168 -21.54 24.25 -5.39
C SER A 168 -21.65 25.63 -6.03
N GLY A 169 -21.46 26.69 -5.26
CA GLY A 169 -21.58 28.05 -5.78
C GLY A 169 -20.42 28.97 -5.40
N ILE A 170 -20.17 29.96 -6.25
CA ILE A 170 -19.26 31.08 -5.96
C ILE A 170 -20.07 32.36 -6.02
N SER A 171 -19.95 33.15 -4.96
CA SER A 171 -20.70 34.39 -4.82
C SER A 171 -19.81 35.61 -5.03
N PHE A 172 -20.35 36.60 -5.74
CA PHE A 172 -19.79 37.93 -5.93
C PHE A 172 -20.68 38.92 -5.22
N THR A 173 -20.10 39.73 -4.33
CA THR A 173 -20.83 40.77 -3.60
C THR A 173 -20.60 42.10 -4.30
N PHE A 174 -21.67 42.79 -4.66
CA PHE A 174 -21.65 44.09 -5.32
C PHE A 174 -21.91 45.18 -4.28
N ALA A 175 -21.21 46.30 -4.38
CA ALA A 175 -21.55 47.52 -3.67
C ALA A 175 -22.50 48.40 -4.49
N ASP A 176 -22.41 48.31 -5.82
CA ASP A 176 -23.27 48.91 -6.84
C ASP A 176 -23.02 48.17 -8.17
N GLU A 177 -23.77 48.51 -9.23
CA GLU A 177 -23.65 47.92 -10.58
C GLU A 177 -22.22 47.80 -11.10
N ASN A 178 -21.34 48.74 -10.75
CA ASN A 178 -19.99 48.81 -11.28
C ASN A 178 -18.91 48.63 -10.20
N THR A 179 -19.26 48.12 -9.02
CA THR A 179 -18.31 48.01 -7.92
C THR A 179 -18.49 46.70 -7.17
N LEU A 180 -17.43 45.91 -7.07
CA LEU A 180 -17.39 44.73 -6.18
C LEU A 180 -16.97 45.12 -4.77
N LEU A 181 -17.60 44.48 -3.79
CA LEU A 181 -17.14 44.41 -2.41
C LEU A 181 -16.35 43.11 -2.23
N LEU A 182 -15.03 43.24 -2.04
CA LEU A 182 -14.13 42.11 -1.89
C LEU A 182 -14.17 41.55 -0.46
N TYR A 183 -13.72 40.31 -0.29
CA TYR A 183 -13.71 39.63 1.03
C TYR A 183 -12.89 40.36 2.10
N ASN A 184 -11.92 41.18 1.69
CA ASN A 184 -11.09 42.01 2.56
C ASN A 184 -11.74 43.35 2.92
N GLY A 185 -12.99 43.58 2.50
CA GLY A 185 -13.76 44.81 2.72
C GLY A 185 -13.42 45.95 1.75
N LYS A 186 -12.43 45.78 0.86
CA LYS A 186 -12.10 46.79 -0.15
C LYS A 186 -13.13 46.79 -1.28
N LYS A 187 -13.39 47.97 -1.82
CA LYS A 187 -14.21 48.17 -3.01
C LYS A 187 -13.33 48.20 -4.25
N LYS A 188 -13.69 47.44 -5.29
CA LYS A 188 -13.05 47.46 -6.60
C LYS A 188 -14.05 47.95 -7.63
N LYS A 189 -13.69 49.00 -8.38
CA LYS A 189 -14.45 49.41 -9.57
C LYS A 189 -14.22 48.41 -10.70
N LEU A 190 -15.32 47.99 -11.31
CA LEU A 190 -15.36 47.08 -12.43
C LEU A 190 -15.10 47.81 -13.74
N THR A 191 -14.24 47.23 -14.54
CA THR A 191 -13.93 47.61 -15.92
C THR A 191 -14.49 46.57 -16.89
N ASP A 192 -14.45 46.84 -18.19
CA ASP A 192 -14.92 45.87 -19.20
C ASP A 192 -13.95 44.69 -19.38
N GLU A 193 -12.76 44.79 -18.80
CA GLU A 193 -11.76 43.72 -18.77
C GLU A 193 -12.02 42.71 -17.62
N ASP A 194 -12.79 43.12 -16.61
CA ASP A 194 -13.09 42.29 -15.44
C ASP A 194 -14.15 41.24 -15.78
N LYS A 195 -13.68 40.01 -15.95
CA LYS A 195 -14.48 38.84 -16.33
C LYS A 195 -14.24 37.69 -15.38
N VAL A 196 -15.17 36.75 -15.35
CA VAL A 196 -14.98 35.44 -14.74
C VAL A 196 -14.98 34.37 -15.83
N THR A 197 -13.96 33.54 -15.79
CA THR A 197 -13.70 32.45 -16.72
C THR A 197 -14.04 31.12 -16.05
N ILE A 198 -14.97 30.36 -16.63
CA ILE A 198 -15.37 29.05 -16.14
C ILE A 198 -14.72 27.99 -17.03
N GLN A 199 -13.84 27.17 -16.45
CA GLN A 199 -13.10 26.14 -17.15
C GLN A 199 -13.71 24.75 -16.92
N TYR A 200 -14.32 24.22 -17.97
CA TYR A 200 -14.72 22.83 -18.09
C TYR A 200 -13.65 22.04 -18.85
N LYS A 201 -13.76 20.72 -18.87
CA LYS A 201 -12.84 19.83 -19.60
C LYS A 201 -12.85 20.08 -21.11
N ASP A 202 -14.01 20.41 -21.65
CA ASP A 202 -14.31 20.47 -23.08
C ASP A 202 -14.61 21.89 -23.57
N LYS A 203 -14.78 22.85 -22.67
CA LYS A 203 -15.22 24.20 -22.97
C LYS A 203 -14.70 25.19 -21.93
N THR A 204 -14.50 26.43 -22.37
CA THR A 204 -14.30 27.58 -21.49
C THR A 204 -15.42 28.57 -21.74
N ASP A 205 -16.12 28.97 -20.68
CA ASP A 205 -17.10 30.05 -20.71
C ASP A 205 -16.53 31.30 -20.06
N VAL A 206 -16.89 32.47 -20.58
CA VAL A 206 -16.41 33.76 -20.09
C VAL A 206 -17.62 34.66 -19.88
N ILE A 207 -17.75 35.20 -18.67
CA ILE A 207 -18.86 36.05 -18.29
C ILE A 207 -18.27 37.37 -17.76
N PRO A 208 -18.60 38.53 -18.34
CA PRO A 208 -18.27 39.82 -17.74
C PRO A 208 -18.85 39.91 -16.33
N ILE A 209 -18.06 40.36 -15.35
CA ILE A 209 -18.54 40.35 -13.95
C ILE A 209 -19.73 41.30 -13.76
N LYS A 210 -19.79 42.38 -14.53
CA LYS A 210 -20.92 43.32 -14.54
C LYS A 210 -22.24 42.66 -14.91
N ASP A 211 -22.22 41.64 -15.77
CA ASP A 211 -23.42 40.94 -16.22
C ASP A 211 -24.01 40.02 -15.13
N LEU A 212 -23.25 39.75 -14.07
CA LEU A 212 -23.75 39.01 -12.91
C LEU A 212 -24.61 39.88 -11.98
N TYR A 213 -24.49 41.21 -12.09
CA TYR A 213 -25.27 42.12 -11.26
C TYR A 213 -26.72 42.21 -11.75
N ASP A 214 -27.64 41.97 -10.84
CA ASP A 214 -29.07 42.03 -11.10
C ASP A 214 -29.68 43.33 -10.57
N LYS A 215 -30.08 44.20 -11.50
CA LYS A 215 -30.63 45.54 -11.24
C LYS A 215 -31.97 45.51 -10.50
N ASP A 216 -32.72 44.42 -10.61
CA ASP A 216 -34.07 44.34 -10.04
C ASP A 216 -34.05 44.18 -8.50
N ASN A 217 -32.89 43.92 -7.89
CA ASN A 217 -32.74 43.77 -6.44
C ASN A 217 -32.48 45.09 -5.67
N ASP A 218 -32.12 46.18 -6.36
CA ASP A 218 -31.89 47.50 -5.71
C ASP A 218 -33.16 48.36 -5.63
N ALA A 219 -34.30 47.84 -6.09
CA ALA A 219 -35.57 48.56 -6.13
C ALA A 219 -36.51 48.30 -4.94
N ASN A 220 -36.05 47.65 -3.86
CA ASN A 220 -36.87 47.29 -2.70
C ASN A 220 -36.28 47.79 -1.36
#